data_AF-X6GSA5-F1
#
_entry.id   AF-X6GSA5-F1
#
_cell.length_a   1.000
_cell.length_b   1.000
_cell.length_c   1.000
_cell.angle_alpha   90.00
_cell.angle_beta   90.00
_cell.angle_gamma   90.00
#
_symmetry.space_group_name_H-M   'P 1'
#
loop_
_entity.id
_entity.type
_entity.pdbx_description
1 polymer ?
#
loop_
_entity_poly.entity_id
_entity_poly.type
_entity_poly.pdbx_seq_one_letter_code
_entity_poly.pdbx_strand_id
1 'polypeptide(L)' 'MNPTFESIGAAMSGLALRTAAVVERRRMLRRVSRFSNHRLHDIGFERDRDGSILRNGRAI' A
#
# COMPACT_ATOMS: atom_id res chain seq x y z
N MET A 1 -37.19 21.13 5.96
CA MET A 1 -35.79 20.87 5.55
C MET A 1 -35.62 21.27 4.10
N ASN A 2 -34.47 21.86 3.72
CA ASN A 2 -34.24 22.26 2.33
C ASN A 2 -33.52 21.10 1.59
N PRO A 3 -34.19 20.45 0.63
CA PRO A 3 -33.70 19.23 -0.02
C PRO A 3 -32.35 19.43 -0.75
N THR A 4 -32.05 20.66 -1.14
CA THR A 4 -30.77 21.03 -1.76
C THR A 4 -29.61 20.83 -0.79
N PHE A 5 -29.77 21.23 0.47
CA PHE A 5 -28.72 21.07 1.48
C PHE A 5 -28.46 19.60 1.82
N GLU A 6 -29.49 18.76 1.80
CA GLU A 6 -29.34 17.32 2.01
C GLU A 6 -28.59 16.64 0.85
N SER A 7 -28.91 17.01 -0.39
CA SER A 7 -28.19 16.49 -1.57
C SER A 7 -26.71 16.88 -1.57
N ILE A 8 -26.40 18.11 -1.18
CA ILE A 8 -25.02 18.60 -1.06
C ILE A 8 -24.29 17.86 0.07
N GLY A 9 -24.95 17.69 1.23
CA GLY A 9 -24.41 16.92 2.35
C GLY A 9 -24.05 15.49 1.95
N ALA A 10 -24.97 14.78 1.29
CA ALA A 10 -24.73 13.41 0.84
C ALA A 10 -23.59 13.30 -0.19
N ALA A 11 -23.51 14.23 -1.14
CA ALA A 11 -22.44 14.27 -2.13
C ALA A 11 -21.07 14.53 -1.47
N MET A 12 -21.01 15.47 -0.52
CA MET A 12 -19.80 15.79 0.23
C MET A 12 -19.33 14.62 1.11
N SER A 13 -20.24 13.93 1.79
CA SER A 13 -19.92 12.72 2.55
C SER A 13 -19.39 11.60 1.66
N GLY A 14 -20.02 11.38 0.50
CA GLY A 14 -19.56 10.39 -0.49
C GLY A 14 -18.18 10.71 -1.06
N LEU A 15 -17.90 12.00 -1.31
CA LEU A 15 -16.58 12.46 -1.74
C LEU A 15 -15.54 12.22 -0.63
N ALA A 16 -15.82 12.65 0.60
CA ALA A 16 -14.91 12.52 1.74
C ALA A 16 -14.45 11.08 1.98
N LEU A 17 -15.37 10.11 1.88
CA LEU A 17 -15.04 8.68 2.02
C LEU A 17 -14.06 8.21 0.92
N ARG A 18 -14.27 8.63 -0.32
CA ARG A 18 -13.37 8.27 -1.44
C ARG A 18 -12.00 8.91 -1.28
N THR A 19 -11.92 10.18 -0.85
CA THR A 19 -10.65 10.85 -0.60
C THR A 19 -9.88 10.18 0.53
N ALA A 20 -10.56 9.82 1.62
CA ALA A 20 -9.95 9.09 2.74
C ALA A 20 -9.37 7.74 2.29
N ALA A 21 -10.12 6.96 1.50
CA ALA A 21 -9.64 5.68 0.97
C ALA A 21 -8.39 5.84 0.08
N VAL A 22 -8.34 6.88 -0.76
CA VAL A 22 -7.17 7.17 -1.61
C VAL A 22 -5.96 7.58 -0.77
N VAL A 23 -6.16 8.39 0.27
CA VAL A 23 -5.08 8.83 1.17
C VAL A 23 -4.50 7.65 1.95
N GLU A 24 -5.36 6.79 2.52
CA GLU A 24 -4.91 5.60 3.24
C GLU A 24 -4.20 4.62 2.31
N ARG A 25 -4.69 4.40 1.09
CA ARG A 25 -4.00 3.60 0.07
C ARG A 25 -2.60 4.16 -0.24
N ARG A 26 -2.47 5.48 -0.41
CA ARG A 26 -1.16 6.12 -0.65
C ARG A 26 -0.22 5.97 0.54
N ARG A 27 -0.73 6.10 1.78
CA ARG A 27 0.05 5.90 3.01
C ARG A 27 0.55 4.46 3.12
N MET A 28 -0.32 3.49 2.87
CA MET A 28 0.04 2.07 2.84
C MET A 28 1.13 1.79 1.80
N LEU A 29 0.95 2.26 0.56
CA LEU A 29 1.94 2.07 -0.51
C LEU A 29 3.29 2.72 -0.19
N ARG A 30 3.30 3.91 0.45
CA ARG A 30 4.55 4.53 0.93
C ARG A 30 5.23 3.71 2.01
N ARG A 31 4.48 3.10 2.93
CA ARG A 31 5.02 2.17 3.94
C ARG A 31 5.59 0.93 3.25
N VAL A 32 4.84 0.29 2.36
CA VAL A 32 5.30 -0.87 1.59
C VAL A 32 6.54 -0.55 0.76
N SER A 33 6.61 0.61 0.11
CA SER A 33 7.80 1.04 -0.65
C SER A 33 9.04 1.18 0.23
N ARG A 34 8.91 1.70 1.46
CA ARG A 34 10.01 1.73 2.44
C ARG A 34 10.47 0.31 2.81
N PHE A 35 9.55 -0.63 2.92
CA PHE A 35 9.88 -2.04 3.14
C PHE A 35 10.48 -2.71 1.89
N SER A 36 9.99 -2.37 0.70
CA SER A 36 10.37 -2.99 -0.59
C SER A 36 11.77 -2.62 -1.05
N ASN A 37 12.20 -1.36 -0.85
CA ASN A 37 13.51 -0.92 -1.33
C ASN A 37 14.67 -1.14 -0.35
N HIS A 38 14.40 -1.30 0.94
CA HIS A 38 15.46 -1.48 1.94
C HIS A 38 15.53 -2.90 2.46
N ARG A 39 14.40 -3.60 2.64
CA ARG A 39 14.38 -4.85 3.42
C ARG A 39 14.31 -6.14 2.60
N LEU A 40 14.20 -6.13 1.28
CA LEU A 40 14.36 -7.39 0.54
C LEU A 40 15.77 -7.99 0.73
N HIS A 41 16.78 -7.13 0.87
CA HIS A 41 18.13 -7.55 1.29
C HIS A 41 18.17 -7.98 2.77
N ASP A 42 17.47 -7.24 3.65
CA ASP A 42 17.50 -7.48 5.11
C ASP A 42 16.57 -8.61 5.60
N ILE A 43 15.64 -9.10 4.77
CA ILE A 43 14.68 -10.18 5.12
C ILE A 43 15.33 -11.57 4.95
N GLY A 44 16.59 -11.66 4.51
CA GLY A 44 17.32 -12.93 4.47
C GLY A 44 16.89 -13.86 3.34
N PHE A 45 16.30 -13.32 2.26
CA PHE A 45 16.05 -14.04 0.99
C PHE A 45 17.34 -14.30 0.19
N GLU A 46 18.51 -14.18 0.82
CA GLU A 46 19.76 -14.69 0.26
C GLU A 46 19.72 -16.20 0.10
N ARG A 47 18.83 -16.91 0.79
CA ARG A 47 18.64 -18.36 0.65
C ARG A 47 17.24 -18.72 0.17
N ASP A 48 17.14 -19.65 -0.78
CA ASP A 48 15.88 -20.28 -1.16
C ASP A 48 15.36 -21.15 0.02
N ARG A 49 14.11 -21.62 -0.08
CA ARG A 49 13.45 -22.45 0.92
C ARG A 49 14.21 -23.75 1.24
N ASP A 50 15.09 -24.19 0.33
CA ASP A 50 15.99 -25.34 0.47
C ASP A 50 17.36 -25.00 1.08
N GLY A 51 17.64 -23.72 1.34
CA GLY A 51 18.88 -23.23 1.92
C GLY A 51 19.98 -22.82 0.92
N SER A 52 19.74 -22.92 -0.40
CA SER A 52 20.67 -22.53 -1.46
C SER A 52 20.77 -21.02 -1.64
N ILE A 53 21.95 -20.46 -1.90
CA ILE A 53 22.13 -19.00 -1.95
C ILE A 53 21.68 -18.44 -3.31
N LEU A 54 20.68 -17.56 -3.33
CA LEU A 54 20.18 -16.86 -4.51
C LEU A 54 21.11 -15.71 -4.89
N ARG A 55 22.24 -16.02 -5.52
CA ARG A 55 23.10 -14.98 -6.11
C ARG A 55 22.48 -14.52 -7.43
N ASN A 56 21.96 -13.30 -7.47
CA ASN A 56 21.41 -12.66 -8.68
C ASN A 56 20.29 -13.45 -9.37
N GLY A 57 19.39 -14.08 -8.61
CA GLY A 57 18.22 -14.77 -9.18
C GLY A 57 18.54 -16.09 -9.89
N ARG A 58 19.76 -16.63 -9.71
CA ARG A 58 20.13 -17.97 -10.16
C ARG A 58 20.59 -18.78 -8.96
N ALA A 59 19.89 -19.87 -8.66
CA ALA A 59 20.33 -20.83 -7.65
C ALA A 59 21.70 -21.40 -8.06
N ILE A 60 22.64 -21.41 -7.12
CA ILE A 60 23.95 -22.06 -7.23
C ILE A 60 23.93 -23.30 -6.35
#